data_AF-A0A9W7HUM8-F1
#
_entry.id   AF-A0A9W7HUM8-F1
#
_cell.length_a   1.000
_cell.length_b   1.000
_cell.length_c   1.000
_cell.angle_alpha   90.00
_cell.angle_beta   90.00
_cell.angle_gamma   90.00
#
_symmetry.space_group_name_H-M   'P 1'
#
loop_
_entity.id
_entity.type
_entity.pdbx_description
1 polymer ?
#
loop_
_entity_poly.entity_id
_entity_poly.type
_entity_poly.pdbx_seq_one_letter_code
_entity_poly.pdbx_strand_id
1 'polypeptide(L)'
;MPSLEEELFPSTPGKFKIDRGRNMNRQFHRCFASTSTMFLWALFLIALTASYLSFQSFVDSGSRYFSASWGGIQWEKQVRNSAQIHRSGGMSVLVTGAAGFVGTHVSLALKKRGDGVVGLDNFNNYYDPSLKRARKSLLNGHGVLVVEGDLNDAKLLAKLFDVVAFTHVIHGLLLPC
;
A
#
# COMPACT_ATOMS: atom_id res chain seq x y z
N MET A 1 -89.89 -34.89 -36.28
CA MET A 1 -90.18 -36.06 -37.14
C MET A 1 -90.79 -35.57 -38.43
N PRO A 2 -90.44 -36.12 -39.59
CA PRO A 2 -89.39 -37.13 -39.88
C PRO A 2 -88.16 -36.43 -40.54
N SER A 3 -87.08 -37.06 -41.02
CA SER A 3 -86.72 -38.49 -41.15
C SER A 3 -85.20 -38.60 -41.36
N LEU A 4 -84.58 -39.65 -40.78
CA LEU A 4 -83.59 -40.57 -41.40
C LEU A 4 -82.31 -39.97 -42.02
N GLU A 5 -81.11 -40.56 -41.99
CA GLU A 5 -80.42 -41.63 -41.28
C GLU A 5 -79.02 -41.70 -41.97
N GLU A 6 -78.17 -42.62 -41.53
CA GLU A 6 -76.94 -43.19 -42.11
C GLU A 6 -76.67 -42.99 -43.64
N GLU A 7 -75.44 -43.01 -44.17
CA GLU A 7 -74.15 -43.54 -43.69
C GLU A 7 -73.06 -42.40 -43.64
N LEU A 8 -71.71 -42.55 -43.67
CA LEU A 8 -70.78 -43.69 -43.73
C LEU A 8 -69.41 -43.33 -43.10
N PHE A 9 -68.70 -44.31 -42.55
CA PHE A 9 -67.22 -44.36 -42.42
C PHE A 9 -66.73 -45.50 -43.35
N PRO A 10 -65.57 -45.42 -44.05
CA PRO A 10 -64.25 -45.07 -43.50
C PRO A 10 -63.41 -44.15 -44.44
N SER A 11 -62.21 -43.64 -44.14
CA SER A 11 -60.96 -44.36 -43.81
C SER A 11 -59.83 -43.38 -43.40
N THR A 12 -58.92 -43.84 -42.54
CA THR A 12 -57.64 -43.19 -42.14
C THR A 12 -56.66 -43.04 -43.33
N PRO A 13 -55.62 -42.15 -43.31
CA PRO A 13 -54.61 -42.03 -42.24
C PRO A 13 -54.23 -40.60 -41.78
N GLY A 14 -53.54 -40.51 -40.65
CA GLY A 14 -53.28 -39.26 -39.94
C GLY A 14 -52.28 -38.29 -40.60
N LYS A 15 -52.55 -36.98 -40.48
CA LYS A 15 -51.58 -35.92 -40.81
C LYS A 15 -50.58 -35.74 -39.66
N PHE A 16 -49.36 -36.22 -39.86
CA PHE A 16 -48.22 -35.90 -39.00
C PHE A 16 -47.83 -34.42 -39.20
N LYS A 17 -48.20 -33.54 -38.26
CA LYS A 17 -47.82 -32.12 -38.33
C LYS A 17 -46.44 -31.93 -37.70
N ILE A 18 -45.42 -31.75 -38.53
CA ILE A 18 -44.04 -31.52 -38.10
C ILE A 18 -43.93 -30.12 -37.47
N ASP A 19 -43.87 -30.05 -36.14
CA ASP A 19 -43.54 -28.84 -35.40
C ASP A 19 -42.02 -28.83 -35.07
N ARG A 20 -41.20 -28.58 -36.09
CA ARG A 20 -39.74 -28.50 -35.98
C ARG A 20 -39.28 -27.06 -36.23
N GLY A 21 -39.38 -26.20 -35.20
CA GLY A 21 -38.93 -24.80 -35.35
C GLY A 21 -38.90 -23.88 -34.12
N ARG A 22 -39.45 -24.26 -32.95
CA ARG A 22 -39.62 -23.30 -31.83
C ARG A 22 -38.85 -23.54 -30.52
N ASN A 23 -38.36 -24.74 -30.24
CA ASN A 23 -37.71 -25.03 -28.94
C ASN A 23 -36.18 -24.79 -28.90
N MET A 24 -35.45 -24.88 -30.01
CA MET A 24 -33.98 -24.70 -29.99
C MET A 24 -33.54 -23.26 -29.64
N ASN A 25 -34.32 -22.24 -30.01
CA ASN A 25 -33.87 -20.84 -29.86
C ASN A 25 -33.87 -20.36 -28.38
N ARG A 26 -34.77 -20.89 -27.54
CA ARG A 26 -34.93 -20.40 -26.16
C ARG A 26 -33.86 -20.93 -25.19
N GLN A 27 -33.22 -22.04 -25.52
CA GLN A 27 -32.21 -22.71 -24.69
C GLN A 27 -30.81 -22.12 -24.93
N PHE A 28 -30.48 -21.78 -26.18
CA PHE A 28 -29.22 -21.07 -26.52
C PHE A 28 -29.11 -19.72 -25.80
N HIS A 29 -30.14 -18.88 -25.83
CA HIS A 29 -30.10 -17.54 -25.21
C HIS A 29 -29.79 -17.55 -23.70
N ARG A 30 -30.23 -18.55 -22.93
CA ARG A 30 -29.92 -18.65 -21.49
C ARG A 30 -28.46 -19.03 -21.25
N CYS A 31 -27.90 -19.93 -22.06
CA CYS A 31 -26.52 -20.35 -21.93
C CYS A 31 -25.55 -19.23 -22.38
N PHE A 32 -25.84 -18.57 -23.50
CA PHE A 32 -25.03 -17.47 -24.03
C PHE A 32 -25.04 -16.22 -23.14
N ALA A 33 -26.18 -15.89 -22.51
CA ALA A 33 -26.24 -14.81 -21.53
C ALA A 33 -25.41 -15.13 -20.28
N SER A 34 -25.42 -16.40 -19.82
CA SER A 34 -24.62 -16.84 -18.67
C SER A 34 -23.12 -16.81 -18.95
N THR A 35 -22.65 -17.26 -20.12
CA THR A 35 -21.22 -17.18 -20.46
C THR A 35 -20.78 -15.74 -20.71
N SER A 36 -21.56 -14.96 -21.47
CA SER A 36 -21.23 -13.54 -21.74
C SER A 36 -21.15 -12.70 -20.46
N THR A 37 -22.07 -12.88 -19.51
CA THR A 37 -21.98 -12.20 -18.21
C THR A 37 -20.77 -12.65 -17.39
N MET A 38 -20.46 -13.95 -17.34
CA MET A 38 -19.23 -14.44 -16.67
C MET A 38 -17.95 -13.86 -17.30
N PHE A 39 -17.89 -13.73 -18.63
CA PHE A 39 -16.76 -13.07 -19.31
C PHE A 39 -16.67 -11.58 -18.97
N LEU A 40 -17.80 -10.86 -18.89
CA LEU A 40 -17.82 -9.45 -18.49
C LEU A 40 -17.37 -9.25 -17.03
N TRP A 41 -17.82 -10.11 -16.10
CA TRP A 41 -17.36 -10.10 -14.72
C TRP A 41 -15.88 -10.48 -14.58
N ALA A 42 -15.40 -11.46 -15.35
CA ALA A 42 -13.98 -11.81 -15.38
C ALA A 42 -13.12 -10.65 -15.92
N LEU A 43 -13.52 -10.01 -17.01
CA LEU A 43 -12.84 -8.82 -17.56
C LEU A 43 -12.89 -7.65 -16.59
N PHE A 44 -14.00 -7.45 -15.86
CA PHE A 44 -14.09 -6.43 -14.81
C PHE A 44 -13.13 -6.71 -13.65
N LEU A 45 -13.04 -7.95 -13.17
CA LEU A 45 -12.09 -8.34 -12.12
C LEU A 45 -10.63 -8.25 -12.59
N ILE A 46 -10.33 -8.61 -13.84
CA ILE A 46 -9.01 -8.43 -14.46
C ILE A 46 -8.67 -6.93 -14.57
N ALA A 47 -9.61 -6.08 -15.00
CA ALA A 47 -9.41 -4.64 -15.07
C ALA A 47 -9.21 -4.02 -13.67
N LEU A 48 -9.98 -4.47 -12.67
CA LEU A 48 -9.88 -3.98 -11.29
C LEU A 48 -8.57 -4.42 -10.62
N THR A 49 -8.13 -5.66 -10.84
CA THR A 49 -6.81 -6.14 -10.36
C THR A 49 -5.64 -5.50 -11.10
N ALA A 50 -5.73 -5.29 -12.41
CA ALA A 50 -4.72 -4.56 -13.19
C ALA A 50 -4.65 -3.07 -12.79
N SER A 51 -5.80 -2.45 -12.49
CA SER A 51 -5.87 -1.09 -11.97
C SER A 51 -5.29 -1.00 -10.55
N TYR A 52 -5.59 -1.96 -9.67
CA TYR A 52 -4.98 -2.06 -8.34
C TYR A 52 -3.46 -2.24 -8.42
N LEU A 53 -2.95 -3.13 -9.29
CA LEU A 53 -1.52 -3.36 -9.46
C LEU A 53 -0.81 -2.14 -10.06
N SER A 54 -1.49 -1.40 -10.95
CA SER A 54 -1.02 -0.14 -11.54
C SER A 54 -1.02 1.00 -10.51
N PHE A 55 -2.03 1.06 -9.63
CA PHE A 55 -2.10 1.99 -8.50
C PHE A 55 -0.98 1.70 -7.48
N GLN A 56 -0.77 0.42 -7.16
CA GLN A 56 0.35 -0.01 -6.32
C GLN A 56 1.70 0.38 -6.95
N SER A 57 1.85 0.19 -8.26
CA SER A 57 3.06 0.59 -9.01
C SER A 57 3.24 2.11 -9.11
N PHE A 58 2.16 2.88 -9.06
CA PHE A 58 2.19 4.35 -9.00
C PHE A 58 2.64 4.83 -7.61
N VAL A 59 2.09 4.25 -6.53
CA VAL A 59 2.57 4.48 -5.15
C VAL A 59 4.04 4.04 -5.00
N ASP A 60 4.42 2.91 -5.60
CA ASP A 60 5.79 2.43 -5.61
C ASP A 60 6.73 3.39 -6.36
N SER A 61 6.28 3.95 -7.49
CA SER A 61 7.00 4.98 -8.25
C SER A 61 7.11 6.30 -7.47
N GLY A 62 6.09 6.68 -6.71
CA GLY A 62 6.19 7.77 -5.73
C GLY A 62 7.26 7.47 -4.67
N SER A 63 7.30 6.26 -4.13
CA SER A 63 8.35 5.85 -3.17
C SER A 63 9.75 5.81 -3.79
N ARG A 64 9.88 5.56 -5.11
CA ARG A 64 11.16 5.68 -5.84
C ARG A 64 11.61 7.14 -5.99
N TYR A 65 10.69 8.10 -6.12
CA TYR A 65 11.02 9.53 -6.02
C TYR A 65 11.46 9.92 -4.59
N PHE A 66 10.84 9.37 -3.53
CA PHE A 66 11.32 9.56 -2.16
C PHE A 66 12.68 8.89 -1.89
N SER A 67 12.97 7.75 -2.51
CA SER A 67 14.27 7.06 -2.45
C SER A 67 15.42 7.85 -3.09
N ALA A 68 15.18 8.98 -3.74
CA ALA A 68 16.24 9.91 -4.10
C ALA A 68 16.87 10.60 -2.87
N SER A 69 16.17 10.63 -1.72
CA SER A 69 16.64 11.27 -0.49
C SER A 69 17.33 10.30 0.49
N TRP A 70 17.06 9.00 0.39
CA TRP A 70 17.58 7.96 1.31
C TRP A 70 17.82 6.62 0.60
N GLY A 71 18.77 5.84 1.12
CA GLY A 71 19.13 4.51 0.58
C GLY A 71 20.41 4.42 -0.26
N GLY A 72 21.09 5.55 -0.54
CA GLY A 72 22.41 5.56 -1.19
C GLY A 72 23.57 5.25 -0.23
N ILE A 73 24.71 4.79 -0.75
CA ILE A 73 25.91 4.40 0.02
C ILE A 73 26.40 5.53 0.95
N GLN A 74 26.37 6.78 0.49
CA GLN A 74 26.75 7.94 1.31
C GLN A 74 25.76 8.18 2.47
N TRP A 75 24.46 8.02 2.21
CA TRP A 75 23.41 8.12 3.22
C TRP A 75 23.57 7.01 4.27
N GLU A 76 23.79 5.77 3.86
CA GLU A 76 24.06 4.67 4.80
C GLU A 76 25.29 4.94 5.68
N LYS A 77 26.36 5.48 5.09
CA LYS A 77 27.57 5.86 5.84
C LYS A 77 27.26 6.95 6.88
N GLN A 78 26.44 7.95 6.54
CA GLN A 78 26.00 8.99 7.48
C GLN A 78 25.15 8.41 8.62
N VAL A 79 24.18 7.53 8.30
CA VAL A 79 23.33 6.86 9.29
C VAL A 79 24.18 6.02 10.25
N ARG A 80 25.06 5.16 9.73
CA ARG A 80 25.99 4.34 10.54
C ARG A 80 26.91 5.21 11.40
N ASN A 81 27.44 6.31 10.87
CA ASN A 81 28.30 7.23 11.61
C ASN A 81 27.55 7.93 12.77
N SER A 82 26.30 8.33 12.54
CA SER A 82 25.44 8.90 13.57
C SER A 82 25.15 7.91 14.69
N ALA A 83 24.91 6.65 14.31
CA ALA A 83 24.70 5.51 15.21
C ALA A 83 25.99 4.97 15.88
N GLN A 84 27.18 5.52 15.62
CA GLN A 84 28.41 5.11 16.29
C GLN A 84 28.30 5.35 17.81
N ILE A 85 28.52 4.29 18.57
CA ILE A 85 28.58 4.28 20.03
C ILE A 85 30.02 4.60 20.44
N HIS A 86 30.18 5.55 21.36
CA HIS A 86 31.49 6.08 21.80
C HIS A 86 31.82 5.71 23.26
N ARG A 87 30.96 4.94 23.94
CA ARG A 87 31.17 4.46 25.32
C ARG A 87 31.03 2.94 25.43
N SER A 88 31.76 2.34 26.37
CA SER A 88 31.52 0.94 26.75
C SER A 88 30.10 0.76 27.32
N GLY A 89 29.40 -0.28 26.91
CA GLY A 89 27.99 -0.51 27.27
C GLY A 89 27.03 0.58 26.76
N GLY A 90 27.36 1.25 25.67
CA GLY A 90 26.50 2.24 25.02
C GLY A 90 25.36 1.63 24.20
N MET A 91 24.40 2.48 23.84
CA MET A 91 23.19 2.09 23.10
C MET A 91 23.17 2.72 21.71
N SER A 92 22.64 2.01 20.72
CA SER A 92 22.20 2.57 19.45
C SER A 92 20.70 2.88 19.57
N VAL A 93 20.31 4.15 19.38
CA VAL A 93 18.95 4.63 19.65
C VAL A 93 18.37 5.32 18.42
N LEU A 94 17.19 4.87 17.99
CA LEU A 94 16.36 5.57 17.01
C LEU A 94 15.40 6.52 17.77
N VAL A 95 15.50 7.82 17.54
CA VAL A 95 14.61 8.83 18.15
C VAL A 95 13.62 9.32 17.10
N THR A 96 12.35 8.99 17.28
CA THR A 96 11.25 9.47 16.44
C THR A 96 10.72 10.80 16.98
N GLY A 97 10.46 11.77 16.09
CA GLY A 97 10.16 13.15 16.48
C GLY A 97 11.41 13.95 16.89
N ALA A 98 12.58 13.63 16.31
CA ALA A 98 13.87 14.19 16.74
C ALA A 98 14.00 15.72 16.57
N ALA A 99 13.33 16.34 15.61
CA ALA A 99 13.28 17.80 15.45
C ALA A 99 12.16 18.46 16.31
N GLY A 100 11.37 17.65 17.01
CA GLY A 100 10.46 18.08 18.07
C GLY A 100 11.19 18.62 19.30
N PHE A 101 10.47 19.35 20.16
CA PHE A 101 11.04 20.02 21.34
C PHE A 101 11.73 19.03 22.29
N VAL A 102 11.03 17.94 22.65
CA VAL A 102 11.58 16.89 23.52
C VAL A 102 12.63 16.06 22.78
N GLY A 103 12.33 15.64 21.55
CA GLY A 103 13.22 14.81 20.74
C GLY A 103 14.62 15.39 20.56
N THR A 104 14.74 16.70 20.31
CA THR A 104 16.04 17.36 20.16
C THR A 104 16.86 17.30 21.45
N HIS A 105 16.25 17.57 22.61
CA HIS A 105 16.95 17.51 23.90
C HIS A 105 17.37 16.09 24.27
N VAL A 106 16.49 15.10 24.02
CA VAL A 106 16.80 13.68 24.22
C VAL A 106 17.96 13.24 23.33
N SER A 107 17.91 13.53 22.02
CA SER A 107 18.98 13.20 21.08
C SER A 107 20.32 13.80 21.48
N LEU A 108 20.35 15.07 21.91
CA LEU A 108 21.56 15.73 22.42
C LEU A 108 22.07 15.09 23.72
N ALA A 109 21.20 14.76 24.66
CA ALA A 109 21.59 14.11 25.92
C ALA A 109 22.19 12.72 25.70
N LEU A 110 21.56 11.91 24.83
CA LEU A 110 22.07 10.59 24.44
C LEU A 110 23.44 10.70 23.76
N LYS A 111 23.59 11.60 22.77
CA LYS A 111 24.85 11.77 22.05
C LYS A 111 25.97 12.29 22.95
N LYS A 112 25.68 13.25 23.85
CA LYS A 112 26.63 13.74 24.87
C LYS A 112 27.05 12.65 25.86
N ARG A 113 26.19 11.69 26.17
CA ARG A 113 26.53 10.53 27.00
C ARG A 113 27.49 9.55 26.30
N GLY A 114 27.61 9.63 24.97
CA GLY A 114 28.40 8.71 24.15
C GLY A 114 27.61 7.57 23.51
N ASP A 115 26.27 7.65 23.51
CA ASP A 115 25.42 6.70 22.78
C ASP A 115 25.35 7.04 21.28
N GLY A 116 25.07 6.04 20.46
CA GLY A 116 24.77 6.20 19.04
C GLY A 116 23.31 6.65 18.86
N VAL A 117 23.06 7.68 18.06
CA VAL A 117 21.73 8.28 17.91
C VAL A 117 21.43 8.51 16.44
N VAL A 118 20.25 8.09 15.97
CA VAL A 118 19.70 8.49 14.67
C VAL A 118 18.33 9.12 14.93
N GLY A 119 18.08 10.28 14.36
CA GLY A 119 16.77 10.93 14.40
C GLY A 119 15.92 10.57 13.20
N LEU A 120 14.61 10.43 13.40
CA LEU A 120 13.59 10.38 12.35
C LEU A 120 12.55 11.45 12.65
N ASP A 121 12.20 12.30 11.68
CA ASP A 121 11.15 13.32 11.83
C ASP A 121 10.46 13.59 10.48
N ASN A 122 9.13 13.74 10.51
CA ASN A 122 8.36 14.20 9.35
C ASN A 122 8.23 15.73 9.39
N PHE A 123 8.86 16.41 8.43
CA PHE A 123 8.84 17.87 8.29
C PHE A 123 7.53 18.37 7.64
N ASN A 124 6.39 17.88 8.11
CA ASN A 124 5.07 18.35 7.67
C ASN A 124 4.87 19.84 8.01
N ASN A 125 4.00 20.51 7.25
CA ASN A 125 3.70 21.94 7.41
C ASN A 125 2.71 22.24 8.55
N TYR A 126 2.48 21.29 9.46
CA TYR A 126 1.53 21.45 10.58
C TYR A 126 2.03 22.46 11.64
N TYR A 127 3.33 22.77 11.61
CA TYR A 127 3.96 23.92 12.26
C TYR A 127 4.97 24.57 11.30
N ASP A 128 5.42 25.80 11.58
CA ASP A 128 6.48 26.43 10.78
C ASP A 128 7.74 25.53 10.72
N PRO A 129 8.10 25.00 9.55
CA PRO A 129 9.21 24.07 9.44
C PRO A 129 10.57 24.76 9.58
N SER A 130 10.64 26.09 9.68
CA SER A 130 11.87 26.83 10.04
C SER A 130 12.46 26.34 11.37
N LEU A 131 11.61 26.13 12.38
CA LEU A 131 12.02 25.73 13.73
C LEU A 131 12.53 24.28 13.76
N LYS A 132 11.87 23.37 13.02
CA LYS A 132 12.35 21.99 12.85
C LYS A 132 13.70 21.98 12.12
N ARG A 133 13.88 22.79 11.07
CA ARG A 133 15.14 22.89 10.31
C ARG A 133 16.29 23.46 11.15
N ALA A 134 16.03 24.46 11.99
CA ALA A 134 17.02 24.98 12.94
C ALA A 134 17.49 23.89 13.93
N ARG A 135 16.56 23.10 14.48
CA ARG A 135 16.88 21.97 15.35
C ARG A 135 17.61 20.83 14.63
N LYS A 136 17.24 20.52 13.38
CA LYS A 136 18.00 19.60 12.52
C LYS A 136 19.44 20.04 12.32
N SER A 137 19.66 21.34 12.05
CA SER A 137 21.01 21.91 11.91
C SER A 137 21.82 21.77 13.21
N LEU A 138 21.22 22.08 14.36
CA LEU A 138 21.83 21.88 15.68
C LEU A 138 22.21 20.41 15.95
N LEU A 139 21.31 19.47 15.65
CA LEU A 139 21.55 18.03 15.82
C LEU A 139 22.69 17.53 14.91
N ASN A 140 22.68 17.93 13.64
CA ASN A 140 23.76 17.62 12.70
C ASN A 140 25.12 18.17 13.20
N GLY A 141 25.14 19.38 13.77
CA GLY A 141 26.34 19.98 14.38
C GLY A 141 26.88 19.21 15.59
N HIS A 142 26.05 18.42 16.26
CA HIS A 142 26.44 17.49 17.32
C HIS A 142 26.65 16.03 16.83
N GLY A 143 26.69 15.80 15.53
CA GLY A 143 26.88 14.46 14.95
C GLY A 143 25.68 13.54 15.10
N VAL A 144 24.47 14.10 15.24
CA VAL A 144 23.19 13.38 15.16
C VAL A 144 22.51 13.69 13.83
N LEU A 145 22.54 12.73 12.92
CA LEU A 145 21.78 12.78 11.67
C LEU A 145 20.28 12.68 11.97
N VAL A 146 19.50 13.63 11.46
CA VAL A 146 18.05 13.52 11.35
C VAL A 146 17.67 13.14 9.93
N VAL A 147 17.13 11.94 9.77
CA VAL A 147 16.50 11.46 8.55
C VAL A 147 15.11 12.09 8.43
N GLU A 148 14.82 12.67 7.27
CA GLU A 148 13.48 13.20 6.97
C GLU A 148 12.64 12.05 6.41
N GLY A 149 11.49 11.78 7.03
CA GLY A 149 10.61 10.70 6.60
C GLY A 149 9.45 10.44 7.55
N ASP A 150 8.45 9.74 7.05
CA ASP A 150 7.27 9.37 7.85
C ASP A 150 7.52 8.06 8.63
N LEU A 151 7.00 7.98 9.85
CA LEU A 151 7.01 6.76 10.64
C LEU A 151 6.14 5.65 10.00
N ASN A 152 5.18 6.02 9.16
CA ASN A 152 4.33 5.10 8.42
C ASN A 152 5.01 4.54 7.15
N ASP A 153 6.20 5.02 6.76
CA ASP A 153 6.97 4.44 5.66
C ASP A 153 7.69 3.17 6.12
N ALA A 154 7.03 2.03 5.94
CA ALA A 154 7.56 0.71 6.27
C ALA A 154 8.87 0.38 5.52
N LYS A 155 9.10 0.93 4.32
CA LYS A 155 10.34 0.70 3.56
C LYS A 155 11.50 1.49 4.16
N LEU A 156 11.24 2.73 4.59
CA LEU A 156 12.23 3.57 5.28
C LEU A 156 12.65 2.93 6.60
N LEU A 157 11.68 2.47 7.40
CA LEU A 157 11.97 1.77 8.65
C LEU A 157 12.77 0.49 8.40
N ALA A 158 12.31 -0.38 7.50
CA ALA A 158 13.05 -1.61 7.15
C ALA A 158 14.51 -1.30 6.76
N LYS A 159 14.72 -0.32 5.86
CA LYS A 159 16.06 0.09 5.44
C LYS A 159 16.90 0.68 6.57
N LEU A 160 16.31 1.41 7.52
CA LEU A 160 17.00 1.92 8.70
C LEU A 160 17.46 0.80 9.63
N PHE A 161 16.60 -0.18 9.90
CA PHE A 161 16.94 -1.35 10.73
C PHE A 161 17.96 -2.29 10.06
N ASP A 162 17.95 -2.40 8.73
CA ASP A 162 18.98 -3.12 7.97
C ASP A 162 20.37 -2.46 8.07
N VAL A 163 20.40 -1.12 8.11
CA VAL A 163 21.65 -0.33 8.12
C VAL A 163 22.22 -0.19 9.53
N VAL A 164 21.36 -0.17 10.56
CA VAL A 164 21.74 -0.06 11.98
C VAL A 164 20.89 -1.01 12.83
N ALA A 165 21.56 -1.93 13.54
CA ALA A 165 20.96 -2.66 14.64
C ALA A 165 20.70 -1.70 15.82
N PHE A 166 19.49 -1.15 15.90
CA PHE A 166 19.06 -0.30 17.02
C PHE A 166 18.74 -1.16 18.25
N THR A 167 19.35 -0.82 19.38
CA THR A 167 19.03 -1.43 20.69
C THR A 167 17.72 -0.89 21.27
N HIS A 168 17.38 0.37 21.00
CA HIS A 168 16.23 1.05 21.57
C HIS A 168 15.57 1.98 20.54
N VAL A 169 14.25 2.13 20.63
CA VAL A 169 13.48 3.14 19.92
C VAL A 169 12.81 4.05 20.94
N ILE A 170 12.92 5.36 20.76
CA ILE A 170 12.26 6.36 21.60
C ILE A 170 11.21 7.09 20.78
N HIS A 171 9.99 7.14 21.32
CA HIS A 171 8.89 7.92 20.76
C HIS A 171 8.79 9.27 21.47
N GLY A 172 9.37 10.30 20.85
CA GLY A 172 9.34 11.69 21.32
C GLY A 172 8.18 12.51 20.74
N LEU A 173 7.18 11.84 20.16
CA LEU A 173 6.06 12.47 19.46
C LEU A 173 5.06 13.05 20.46
N LEU A 174 5.23 14.33 20.79
CA LEU A 174 4.20 15.12 21.46
C LEU A 174 3.51 15.99 20.42
N LEU A 175 2.19 15.81 20.29
CA LEU A 175 1.25 16.39 19.31
C LEU A 175 1.06 15.56 18.02
N PRO A 176 -0.19 15.45 17.50
CA PRO A 176 -0.53 14.61 16.36
C PRO A 176 0.04 15.17 15.05
N CYS A 177 0.28 14.26 14.10
CA CYS A 177 0.68 14.53 12.72
C CYS A 177 -0.45 15.14 11.89
#